data_AF-A0AA43ZJQ3-F1
#
_entry.id   AF-A0AA43ZJQ3-F1
#
_cell.length_a   1.000
_cell.length_b   1.000
_cell.length_c   1.000
_cell.angle_alpha   90.00
_cell.angle_beta   90.00
_cell.angle_gamma   90.00
#
_symmetry.space_group_name_H-M   'P 1'
#
loop_
_entity.id
_entity.type
_entity.pdbx_description
1 polymer ?
#
loop_
_entity_poly.entity_id
_entity_poly.type
_entity_poly.pdbx_seq_one_letter_code
_entity_poly.pdbx_strand_id
1 'polypeptide(L)' 'MRYLDAVISSFSLDDAKAELRRHGITVTVADDGTIIDNETGERIATPIEPDVYEGADIIGYLGY' A
#
# COMPACT_ATOMS: atom_id res chain seq x y z
N MET A 1 9.12 -7.60 10.06
CA MET A 1 8.82 -6.21 10.46
C MET A 1 7.86 -6.29 11.64
N ARG A 2 8.12 -5.62 12.77
CA ARG A 2 7.12 -5.58 13.87
C ARG A 2 5.99 -4.63 13.44
N TYR A 3 4.75 -4.97 13.76
CA TYR A 3 3.55 -4.17 13.42
C TYR A 3 3.71 -2.67 13.74
N LEU A 4 4.38 -2.35 14.85
CA LEU A 4 4.65 -0.97 15.28
C LEU A 4 5.58 -0.18 14.34
N ASP A 5 6.50 -0.84 13.64
CA ASP A 5 7.42 -0.17 12.70
C ASP A 5 6.69 0.22 11.40
N ALA A 6 5.68 -0.54 10.99
CA ALA A 6 4.93 -0.29 9.77
C ALA A 6 3.87 0.82 9.94
N VAL A 7 3.35 1.02 11.16
CA VAL A 7 2.44 2.13 11.49
C VAL A 7 3.13 3.50 11.46
N ILE A 8 4.45 3.54 11.67
CA ILE A 8 5.23 4.80 11.71
C ILE A 8 6.09 4.97 10.43
N SER A 9 6.30 3.91 9.65
CA SER A 9 7.10 3.96 8.43
C SER A 9 6.26 4.37 7.23
N SER A 10 6.76 5.33 6.46
CA SER A 10 6.33 5.50 5.07
C SER A 10 6.85 4.34 4.22
N PHE A 11 6.11 3.99 3.18
CA PHE A 11 6.47 2.98 2.19
C PHE A 11 6.77 3.66 0.86
N SER A 12 7.78 3.17 0.14
CA SER A 12 7.90 3.49 -1.29
C SER A 12 6.82 2.75 -2.08
N LEU A 13 6.52 3.20 -3.31
CA LEU A 13 5.59 2.49 -4.20
C LEU A 13 6.01 1.02 -4.41
N ASP A 14 7.30 0.77 -4.58
CA ASP A 14 7.82 -0.57 -4.80
C ASP A 14 7.71 -1.43 -3.55
N ASP A 15 7.96 -0.87 -2.37
CA ASP A 15 7.78 -1.59 -1.09
C ASP A 15 6.31 -1.90 -0.83
N ALA A 16 5.41 -0.95 -1.07
CA ALA A 16 3.97 -1.14 -0.93
C ALA A 16 3.46 -2.26 -1.86
N LYS A 17 3.86 -2.22 -3.14
CA LYS A 17 3.54 -3.28 -4.11
C LYS A 17 4.14 -4.63 -3.70
N ALA A 18 5.38 -4.64 -3.22
CA ALA A 18 6.04 -5.87 -2.79
C ALA A 18 5.33 -6.50 -1.60
N GLU A 19 4.90 -5.69 -0.63
CA GLU A 19 4.17 -6.18 0.53
C GLU A 19 2.79 -6.70 0.13
N LEU A 20 2.00 -5.93 -0.63
CA LEU A 20 0.69 -6.37 -1.14
C LEU A 20 0.80 -7.68 -1.92
N ARG A 21 1.82 -7.81 -2.78
CA ARG A 21 2.09 -9.04 -3.54
C ARG A 21 2.45 -10.22 -2.65
N ARG A 22 3.14 -10.03 -1.52
CA ARG A 22 3.43 -11.11 -0.55
C ARG A 22 2.16 -11.69 0.05
N HIS A 23 1.11 -10.90 0.16
CA HIS A 23 -0.22 -11.31 0.63
C HIS A 23 -1.15 -11.77 -0.50
N GLY A 24 -0.64 -11.92 -1.73
CA GLY A 24 -1.40 -12.41 -2.87
C GLY A 24 -2.28 -11.34 -3.54
N ILE A 25 -2.15 -10.08 -3.14
CA ILE A 25 -2.96 -8.99 -3.68
C ILE A 25 -2.27 -8.43 -4.92
N THR A 26 -3.01 -8.33 -6.02
CA THR A 26 -2.53 -7.73 -7.27
C THR A 26 -3.07 -6.33 -7.39
N VAL A 27 -2.21 -5.35 -7.66
CA VAL A 27 -2.60 -3.94 -7.68
C VAL A 27 -2.27 -3.23 -8.97
N THR A 28 -3.01 -2.18 -9.27
CA THR A 28 -2.70 -1.17 -10.28
C THR A 28 -2.46 0.17 -9.59
N VAL A 29 -1.76 1.05 -10.30
CA VAL A 29 -1.51 2.42 -9.86
C VAL A 29 -2.21 3.34 -10.85
N ALA A 30 -3.10 4.18 -10.37
CA ALA A 30 -3.79 5.18 -11.18
C ALA A 30 -2.85 6.34 -11.55
N ASP A 31 -3.30 7.22 -12.45
CA ASP A 31 -2.51 8.36 -12.95
C ASP A 31 -2.11 9.34 -11.83
N ASP A 32 -2.88 9.39 -10.74
CA ASP A 32 -2.61 10.21 -9.55
C ASP A 32 -1.70 9.53 -8.52
N GLY A 33 -1.21 8.31 -8.84
CA GLY A 33 -0.40 7.50 -7.94
C GLY A 33 -1.21 6.65 -6.96
N THR A 34 -2.54 6.69 -6.97
CA THR A 34 -3.35 5.87 -6.05
C THR A 34 -3.18 4.37 -6.33
N ILE A 35 -2.95 3.58 -5.28
CA ILE A 35 -2.88 2.11 -5.38
C ILE A 35 -4.28 1.52 -5.25
N ILE A 36 -4.66 0.68 -6.21
CA ILE A 36 -5.99 0.08 -6.31
C ILE A 36 -5.84 -1.44 -6.42
N ASP A 37 -6.64 -2.18 -5.66
CA ASP A 37 -6.75 -3.63 -5.79
C ASP A 37 -7.43 -4.01 -7.12
N ASN A 38 -6.79 -4.86 -7.92
CA ASN A 38 -7.33 -5.27 -9.20
C ASN A 38 -8.51 -6.25 -9.09
N GLU A 39 -8.59 -7.00 -7.99
CA GLU A 39 -9.65 -7.99 -7.79
C GLU A 39 -10.94 -7.32 -7.30
N THR A 40 -10.83 -6.39 -6.37
CA THR A 40 -11.99 -5.73 -5.74
C THR A 40 -12.31 -4.37 -6.34
N GLY A 41 -11.33 -3.71 -6.98
CA GLY A 41 -11.42 -2.31 -7.39
C GLY A 41 -11.31 -1.33 -6.23
N GLU A 42 -10.97 -1.80 -5.03
CA GLU A 42 -10.89 -0.97 -3.83
C GLU A 42 -9.60 -0.13 -3.82
N ARG A 43 -9.73 1.12 -3.36
CA ARG A 43 -8.58 1.99 -3.13
C ARG A 43 -7.85 1.55 -1.86
N ILE A 44 -6.59 1.17 -2.01
CA ILE A 44 -5.74 0.72 -0.91
C ILE A 44 -5.07 1.92 -0.22
N ALA A 45 -4.36 2.74 -0.99
CA ALA A 45 -3.58 3.86 -0.45
C ALA A 45 -3.45 4.99 -1.48
N THR A 46 -3.41 6.23 -0.99
CA THR A 46 -3.08 7.41 -1.82
C THR A 46 -1.71 7.93 -1.42
N PRO A 47 -0.88 8.37 -2.38
CA PRO A 47 0.43 8.88 -2.07
C PRO A 47 0.35 10.16 -1.22
N ILE A 48 1.15 10.23 -0.16
CA ILE A 48 1.36 11.45 0.62
C ILE A 48 2.41 12.36 -0.03
N GLU A 49 3.35 11.75 -0.75
CA GLU A 49 4.33 12.38 -1.64
C GLU A 49 4.53 11.47 -2.87
N PRO A 50 5.16 11.94 -3.97
CA PRO A 50 5.40 11.10 -5.13
C PRO A 50 6.09 9.78 -4.76
N ASP A 51 5.43 8.66 -5.07
CA ASP A 51 5.87 7.30 -4.74
C ASP A 51 6.02 6.99 -3.24
N VAL A 52 5.45 7.81 -2.34
CA VAL A 52 5.48 7.61 -0.89
C VAL A 52 4.07 7.43 -0.33
N TYR A 53 3.85 6.36 0.42
CA TYR A 53 2.57 5.97 0.99
C TYR A 53 2.66 5.87 2.51
N GLU A 54 1.56 6.14 3.18
CA GLU A 54 1.44 5.91 4.61
C GLU A 54 1.35 4.40 4.86
N GLY A 55 2.25 3.85 5.68
CA GLY A 55 2.25 2.42 5.99
C GLY A 55 0.94 1.97 6.65
N ALA A 56 0.27 2.87 7.38
CA ALA A 56 -1.03 2.60 8.00
C ALA A 56 -2.13 2.25 6.96
N ASP A 57 -2.13 2.87 5.78
CA ASP A 57 -3.10 2.55 4.71
C ASP A 57 -2.89 1.12 4.19
N ILE A 58 -1.64 0.78 3.88
CA ILE A 58 -1.26 -0.55 3.35
C ILE A 58 -1.57 -1.64 4.37
N ILE A 59 -1.16 -1.44 5.62
CA ILE A 59 -1.32 -2.40 6.71
C ILE A 59 -2.79 -2.52 7.14
N GLY A 60 -3.52 -1.39 7.15
CA GLY A 60 -4.95 -1.35 7.43
C GLY A 60 -5.76 -2.13 6.40
N TYR A 61 -5.42 -2.02 5.11
CA TYR A 61 -6.06 -2.83 4.07
C TYR A 61 -5.79 -4.33 4.25
N LEU A 62 -4.58 -4.69 4.67
CA LEU A 62 -4.20 -6.07 4.98
C LEU A 62 -4.88 -6.63 6.26
N GLY A 63 -5.58 -5.78 7.02
CA GLY A 63 -6.35 -6.17 8.21
C GLY A 63 -5.51 -6.39 9.47
N TYR A 64 -4.34 -5.77 9.57
CA TYR A 64 -3.48 -5.85 10.75
C TYR A 64 -3.76 -4.74 11.76
#